data_AF-A0A7I7XMQ4-F1
#
_entry.id   AF-A0A7I7XMQ4-F1
#
_cell.length_a   1.000
_cell.length_b   1.000
_cell.length_c   1.000
_cell.angle_alpha   90.00
_cell.angle_beta   90.00
_cell.angle_gamma   90.00
#
_symmetry.space_group_name_H-M   'P 1'
#
loop_
_entity.id
_entity.type
_entity.pdbx_description
1 polymer ?
#
loop_
_entity_poly.entity_id
_entity_poly.type
_entity_poly.pdbx_seq_one_letter_code
_entity_poly.pdbx_strand_id
1 'polypeptide(L)'
;MRSLNVAVLVTAAVLGSSGVAVAAPTDYCANLKGSNTGSSCVIQLSDPAYSVDISIPLDYPDQKSVADYISQTRDGFVNAAKAAPPRSTPYQLNITPSEYTSSIPPRGTQAVVFKVYQDAGARPQTTFKAFNWDQTYRKTIAYAPASDDKTMTPLWRVDNPLATVAPLVQAGLQQQLAPPPPAATPTPTTQPGQPAASTTTTPPPPPAPLPIATTALYNPANYQNFAVVNDGVIFFFDQGVLLPDPAGPLQVLVPRSAIDPMIA
;
A
#
# COMPACT_ATOMS: atom_id res chain seq x y z
N MET A 1 77.79 9.54 -14.70
CA MET A 1 77.70 10.19 -13.38
C MET A 1 77.16 11.60 -13.60
N ARG A 2 75.88 11.85 -13.32
CA ARG A 2 75.25 13.15 -13.53
C ARG A 2 74.74 13.66 -12.19
N SER A 3 75.42 14.67 -11.68
CA SER A 3 75.00 15.52 -10.57
C SER A 3 74.67 16.89 -11.13
N LEU A 4 73.46 17.38 -10.90
CA LEU A 4 73.07 18.78 -11.12
C LEU A 4 72.10 19.21 -10.03
N ASN A 5 72.33 20.43 -9.58
CA ASN A 5 71.88 21.05 -8.35
C ASN A 5 70.44 21.57 -8.40
N VAL A 6 69.92 21.75 -7.19
CA VAL A 6 68.63 22.29 -6.75
C VAL A 6 68.29 23.66 -7.34
N ALA A 7 67.00 23.88 -7.64
CA ALA A 7 66.35 25.18 -7.57
C ALA A 7 64.94 25.02 -6.99
N VAL A 8 64.70 25.71 -5.87
CA VAL A 8 63.44 25.78 -5.14
C VAL A 8 62.52 26.83 -5.79
N LEU A 9 61.27 26.47 -6.05
CA LEU A 9 60.20 27.41 -6.39
C LEU A 9 59.06 27.24 -5.37
N VAL A 10 58.79 28.34 -4.66
CA VAL A 10 57.74 28.50 -3.66
C VAL A 10 56.43 28.77 -4.39
N THR A 11 55.48 27.85 -4.34
CA THR A 11 54.09 28.10 -4.75
C THR A 11 53.21 28.25 -3.51
N ALA A 12 52.67 29.45 -3.33
CA ALA A 12 51.71 29.78 -2.30
C ALA A 12 50.47 28.87 -2.40
N ALA A 13 50.15 28.17 -1.30
CA ALA A 13 48.93 27.40 -1.18
C ALA A 13 47.74 28.35 -1.05
N VAL A 14 46.94 28.47 -2.11
CA VAL A 14 45.60 29.05 -2.02
C VAL A 14 44.74 28.03 -1.26
N LEU A 15 44.38 28.36 -0.03
CA LEU A 15 43.33 27.70 0.74
C LEU A 15 41.97 28.00 0.05
N GLY A 16 41.69 27.29 -1.03
CA GLY A 16 40.34 27.24 -1.60
C GLY A 16 39.49 26.35 -0.73
N SER A 17 38.53 26.94 -0.03
CA SER A 17 37.46 26.21 0.66
C SER A 17 36.77 25.31 -0.36
N SER A 18 37.08 24.02 -0.36
CA SER A 18 36.29 23.01 -1.03
C SER A 18 34.97 22.87 -0.27
N GLY A 19 34.08 23.84 -0.50
CA GLY A 19 32.66 23.65 -0.24
C GLY A 19 32.24 22.45 -1.07
N VAL A 20 32.03 21.31 -0.40
CA VAL A 20 31.45 20.14 -1.02
C VAL A 20 30.09 20.61 -1.53
N ALA A 21 29.95 20.73 -2.85
CA ALA A 21 28.66 20.97 -3.46
C ALA A 21 27.82 19.73 -3.17
N VAL A 22 27.11 19.73 -2.04
CA VAL A 22 26.07 18.74 -1.77
C VAL A 22 25.02 19.00 -2.83
N ALA A 23 24.85 18.05 -3.74
CA ALA A 23 23.75 18.11 -4.71
C ALA A 23 22.46 18.36 -3.93
N ALA A 24 21.68 19.35 -4.36
CA ALA A 24 20.38 19.59 -3.76
C ALA A 24 19.58 18.27 -3.78
N PRO A 25 18.83 17.96 -2.71
CA PRO A 25 17.98 16.77 -2.69
C PRO A 25 17.15 16.71 -3.96
N THR A 26 17.08 15.54 -4.59
CA THR A 26 16.28 15.36 -5.81
C THR A 26 14.83 15.74 -5.52
N ASP A 27 14.32 16.74 -6.24
CA ASP A 27 12.91 17.11 -6.16
C ASP A 27 12.07 16.18 -7.04
N TYR A 28 11.68 15.05 -6.45
CA TYR A 28 10.84 14.05 -7.12
C TYR A 28 9.47 14.62 -7.53
N CYS A 29 8.92 15.56 -6.77
CA CYS A 29 7.63 16.15 -7.10
C CYS A 29 7.71 17.00 -8.37
N ALA A 30 8.72 17.86 -8.47
CA ALA A 30 8.98 18.63 -9.68
C ALA A 30 9.27 17.74 -10.90
N ASN A 31 10.05 16.65 -10.71
CA ASN A 31 10.32 15.68 -11.79
C ASN A 31 9.04 14.98 -12.28
N LEU A 32 8.08 14.74 -11.38
CA LEU A 32 6.77 14.21 -11.72
C LEU A 32 5.81 15.26 -12.28
N LYS A 33 6.25 16.52 -12.42
CA LYS A 33 5.40 17.66 -12.80
C LYS A 33 4.22 17.86 -11.85
N GLY A 34 4.40 17.50 -10.59
CA GLY A 34 3.42 17.71 -9.54
C GLY A 34 3.57 19.08 -8.89
N SER A 35 2.52 19.48 -8.20
CA SER A 35 2.46 20.66 -7.35
C SER A 35 2.70 20.25 -5.91
N ASN A 36 3.71 20.83 -5.27
CA ASN A 36 3.99 20.61 -3.86
C ASN A 36 3.01 21.42 -2.98
N THR A 37 2.28 20.74 -2.10
CA THR A 37 1.30 21.35 -1.17
C THR A 37 1.82 21.48 0.26
N GLY A 38 3.11 21.23 0.49
CA GLY A 38 3.77 21.22 1.79
C GLY A 38 3.93 19.82 2.34
N SER A 39 2.83 19.07 2.49
CA SER A 39 2.83 17.69 2.99
C SER A 39 2.73 16.64 1.88
N SER A 40 2.27 17.03 0.69
CA SER A 40 2.05 16.11 -0.42
C SER A 40 2.48 16.71 -1.76
N CYS A 41 2.85 15.84 -2.69
CA CYS A 41 2.96 16.16 -4.09
C CYS A 41 1.67 15.76 -4.80
N VAL A 42 1.01 16.73 -5.44
CA VAL A 42 -0.25 16.50 -6.16
C VAL A 42 -0.02 16.64 -7.66
N ILE A 43 -0.32 15.60 -8.42
CA ILE A 43 -0.21 15.58 -9.88
C ILE A 43 -1.63 15.59 -10.45
N GLN A 44 -1.95 16.61 -11.23
CA GLN A 44 -3.24 16.76 -11.89
C GLN A 44 -3.03 16.96 -13.38
N LEU A 45 -3.57 16.07 -14.20
CA LEU A 45 -3.64 16.25 -15.65
C LEU A 45 -5.10 16.17 -16.09
N SER A 46 -5.53 17.19 -16.83
CA SER A 46 -6.88 17.26 -17.38
C SER A 46 -6.79 17.42 -18.89
N ASP A 47 -7.35 16.44 -19.61
CA ASP A 47 -7.46 16.40 -21.06
C ASP A 47 -8.89 15.96 -21.43
N PRO A 48 -9.45 16.34 -22.59
CA PRO A 48 -10.76 15.85 -23.02
C PRO A 48 -10.88 14.32 -23.05
N ALA A 49 -9.78 13.60 -23.30
CA ALA A 49 -9.79 12.14 -23.36
C ALA A 49 -9.54 11.46 -22.00
N TYR A 50 -8.88 12.12 -21.04
CA TYR A 50 -8.53 11.52 -19.75
C TYR A 50 -8.29 12.54 -18.62
N SER A 51 -8.45 12.08 -17.38
CA SER A 51 -8.10 12.76 -16.15
C SER A 51 -7.13 11.90 -15.31
N VAL A 52 -6.14 12.55 -14.73
CA VAL A 52 -5.19 11.95 -13.79
C VAL A 52 -5.17 12.79 -12.53
N ASP A 53 -5.43 12.15 -11.40
CA ASP A 53 -5.35 12.72 -10.05
C ASP A 53 -4.48 11.80 -9.19
N ILE A 54 -3.32 12.28 -8.77
CA ILE A 54 -2.38 11.49 -7.96
C ILE A 54 -1.90 12.33 -6.79
N SER A 55 -1.95 11.77 -5.59
CA SER A 55 -1.35 12.36 -4.40
C SER A 55 -0.24 11.47 -3.86
N ILE A 56 0.88 12.08 -3.46
CA ILE A 56 2.07 11.39 -2.94
C ILE A 56 2.51 12.06 -1.64
N PRO A 57 2.67 11.33 -0.53
CA PRO A 57 3.19 11.92 0.71
C PRO A 57 4.70 12.20 0.57
N LEU A 58 5.13 13.40 0.98
CA LEU A 58 6.52 13.86 0.81
C LEU A 58 7.45 13.44 1.96
N ASP A 59 6.90 12.90 3.05
CA ASP A 59 7.59 12.44 4.25
C ASP A 59 7.94 10.95 4.23
N TYR A 60 7.52 10.21 3.19
CA TYR A 60 7.94 8.82 3.00
C TYR A 60 9.46 8.73 2.74
N PRO A 61 10.23 7.88 3.44
CA PRO A 61 11.70 7.88 3.35
C PRO A 61 12.26 7.51 1.98
N ASP A 62 11.64 6.54 1.30
CA ASP A 62 12.07 6.09 -0.03
C ASP A 62 11.22 6.74 -1.13
N GLN A 63 11.35 8.08 -1.24
CA GLN A 63 10.69 8.88 -2.27
C GLN A 63 11.03 8.41 -3.69
N LYS A 64 12.21 7.82 -3.89
CA LYS A 64 12.64 7.34 -5.21
C LYS A 64 11.76 6.21 -5.71
N SER A 65 11.59 5.15 -4.92
CA SER A 65 10.77 4.00 -5.34
C SER A 65 9.32 4.38 -5.58
N VAL A 66 8.79 5.29 -4.76
CA VAL A 66 7.43 5.83 -4.95
C VAL A 66 7.35 6.63 -6.23
N ALA A 67 8.28 7.56 -6.47
CA ALA A 67 8.28 8.39 -7.67
C ALA A 67 8.44 7.56 -8.96
N ASP A 68 9.32 6.57 -8.95
CA ASP A 68 9.55 5.67 -10.09
C ASP A 68 8.25 4.90 -10.43
N TYR A 69 7.57 4.35 -9.41
CA TYR A 69 6.29 3.67 -9.58
C TYR A 69 5.18 4.59 -10.11
N ILE A 70 5.05 5.80 -9.54
CA ILE A 70 4.03 6.75 -9.95
C ILE A 70 4.27 7.22 -11.39
N SER A 71 5.52 7.51 -11.76
CA SER A 71 5.84 7.87 -13.15
C SER A 71 5.47 6.73 -14.09
N GLN A 72 5.89 5.51 -13.80
CA GLN A 72 5.60 4.35 -14.63
C GLN A 72 4.09 4.12 -14.79
N THR A 73 3.33 4.22 -13.70
CA THR A 73 1.88 3.99 -13.70
C THR A 73 1.14 5.09 -14.48
N ARG A 74 1.47 6.36 -14.22
CA ARG A 74 0.92 7.51 -14.94
C ARG A 74 1.20 7.40 -16.44
N ASP A 75 2.46 7.17 -16.81
CA ASP A 75 2.87 7.17 -18.20
C ASP A 75 2.25 5.98 -18.95
N GLY A 76 2.18 4.82 -18.31
CA GLY A 76 1.46 3.64 -18.83
C GLY A 76 -0.02 3.93 -19.07
N PHE A 77 -0.71 4.55 -18.11
CA PHE A 77 -2.10 4.95 -18.25
C PHE A 77 -2.31 5.99 -19.36
N VAL A 78 -1.53 7.07 -19.38
CA VAL A 78 -1.65 8.13 -20.39
C VAL A 78 -1.42 7.57 -21.80
N ASN A 79 -0.44 6.70 -21.97
CA ASN A 79 -0.19 6.05 -23.25
C ASN A 79 -1.34 5.13 -23.67
N ALA A 80 -1.91 4.36 -22.74
CA ALA A 80 -3.06 3.51 -23.01
C ALA A 80 -4.31 4.35 -23.36
N ALA A 81 -4.58 5.42 -22.60
CA ALA A 81 -5.72 6.31 -22.83
C ALA A 81 -5.65 7.01 -24.20
N LYS A 82 -4.45 7.42 -24.64
CA LYS A 82 -4.23 8.02 -25.98
C LYS A 82 -4.42 7.02 -27.13
N ALA A 83 -4.13 5.74 -26.90
CA ALA A 83 -4.29 4.69 -27.90
C ALA A 83 -5.71 4.09 -27.91
N ALA A 84 -6.50 4.34 -26.86
CA ALA A 84 -7.82 3.75 -26.71
C ALA A 84 -8.88 4.47 -27.57
N PRO A 85 -9.97 3.78 -27.95
CA PRO A 85 -11.06 4.37 -28.72
C PRO A 85 -11.71 5.56 -28.00
N PRO A 86 -12.25 6.55 -28.73
CA PRO A 86 -13.02 7.62 -28.12
C PRO A 86 -14.22 7.07 -27.33
N ARG A 87 -14.48 7.63 -26.15
CA ARG A 87 -15.64 7.30 -25.33
C ARG A 87 -16.31 8.57 -24.79
N SER A 88 -17.56 8.43 -24.33
CA SER A 88 -18.38 9.56 -23.84
C SER A 88 -17.90 10.12 -22.51
N THR A 89 -17.27 9.30 -21.67
CA THR A 89 -16.67 9.70 -20.38
C THR A 89 -15.16 9.59 -20.49
N PRO A 90 -14.37 10.51 -19.93
CA PRO A 90 -12.90 10.46 -20.04
C PRO A 90 -12.31 9.30 -19.24
N TYR A 91 -11.17 8.77 -19.71
CA TYR A 91 -10.35 7.81 -18.95
C TYR A 91 -9.88 8.40 -17.63
N GLN A 92 -9.96 7.65 -16.54
CA GLN A 92 -9.59 8.16 -15.23
C GLN A 92 -8.51 7.32 -14.57
N LEU A 93 -7.50 7.99 -14.04
CA LEU A 93 -6.55 7.43 -13.08
C LEU A 93 -6.62 8.25 -11.80
N ASN A 94 -6.95 7.61 -10.69
CA ASN A 94 -6.88 8.19 -9.37
C ASN A 94 -5.95 7.36 -8.48
N ILE A 95 -4.95 7.99 -7.88
CA ILE A 95 -4.01 7.34 -6.96
C ILE A 95 -4.01 8.10 -5.64
N THR A 96 -4.54 7.46 -4.60
CA THR A 96 -4.65 8.06 -3.26
C THR A 96 -3.76 7.32 -2.25
N PRO A 97 -2.92 8.01 -1.47
CA PRO A 97 -2.07 7.40 -0.47
C PRO A 97 -2.81 7.18 0.85
N SER A 98 -2.33 6.21 1.62
CA SER A 98 -2.66 5.99 3.02
C SER A 98 -1.39 5.62 3.76
N GLU A 99 -1.07 6.40 4.78
CA GLU A 99 0.19 6.28 5.52
C GLU A 99 -0.01 5.51 6.82
N TYR A 100 0.96 4.66 7.13
CA TYR A 100 0.95 3.78 8.29
C TYR A 100 2.31 3.84 8.96
N THR A 101 2.31 3.79 10.29
CA THR A 101 3.53 3.72 11.08
C THR A 101 3.40 2.64 12.14
N SER A 102 4.52 2.01 12.48
CA SER A 102 4.64 1.18 13.67
C SER A 102 5.89 1.54 14.44
N SER A 103 5.74 1.59 15.77
CA SER A 103 6.84 1.90 16.70
C SER A 103 7.10 0.78 17.69
N ILE A 104 6.49 -0.40 17.48
CA ILE A 104 6.65 -1.53 18.39
C ILE A 104 8.00 -2.21 18.11
N PRO A 105 8.88 -2.36 19.13
CA PRO A 105 10.13 -3.11 19.00
C PRO A 105 9.91 -4.51 18.37
N PRO A 106 10.84 -5.02 17.54
CA PRO A 106 12.24 -4.57 17.40
C PRO A 106 12.51 -3.53 16.29
N ARG A 107 11.52 -3.18 15.44
CA ARG A 107 11.73 -2.30 14.28
C ARG A 107 10.67 -1.20 14.22
N GLY A 108 11.10 0.04 14.07
CA GLY A 108 10.20 1.12 13.64
C GLY A 108 9.93 0.97 12.14
N THR A 109 8.67 1.03 11.72
CA THR A 109 8.31 0.92 10.30
C THR A 109 7.45 2.11 9.87
N GLN A 110 7.62 2.51 8.61
CA GLN A 110 6.74 3.46 7.94
C GLN A 110 6.32 2.85 6.61
N ALA A 111 5.03 2.85 6.32
CA ALA A 111 4.49 2.33 5.09
C ALA A 111 3.56 3.35 4.45
N VAL A 112 3.56 3.38 3.12
CA VAL A 112 2.56 4.08 2.32
C VAL A 112 1.89 3.08 1.40
N VAL A 113 0.57 3.07 1.41
CA VAL A 113 -0.25 2.23 0.54
C VAL A 113 -1.04 3.12 -0.39
N PHE A 114 -0.82 2.94 -1.68
CA PHE A 114 -1.56 3.64 -2.72
C PHE A 114 -2.76 2.80 -3.14
N LYS A 115 -3.95 3.38 -3.05
CA LYS A 115 -5.14 2.88 -3.71
C LYS A 115 -5.17 3.45 -5.12
N VAL A 116 -5.09 2.58 -6.13
CA VAL A 116 -5.03 2.92 -7.54
C VAL A 116 -6.34 2.55 -8.18
N TYR A 117 -7.17 3.56 -8.45
CA TYR A 117 -8.37 3.42 -9.26
C TYR A 117 -8.04 3.77 -10.71
N GLN A 118 -8.35 2.85 -11.63
CA GLN A 118 -8.11 3.03 -13.05
C GLN A 118 -9.36 2.64 -13.84
N ASP A 119 -9.87 3.59 -14.61
CA ASP A 119 -10.93 3.40 -15.59
C ASP A 119 -10.35 3.63 -16.99
N ALA A 120 -9.62 2.62 -17.48
CA ALA A 120 -8.89 2.63 -18.77
C ALA A 120 -9.27 1.47 -19.71
N GLY A 121 -10.07 0.50 -19.23
CA GLY A 121 -10.32 -0.78 -19.91
C GLY A 121 -11.81 -1.06 -20.09
N ALA A 122 -12.16 -2.35 -20.16
CA ALA A 122 -13.56 -2.77 -20.29
C ALA A 122 -14.42 -2.43 -19.04
N ARG A 123 -13.78 -2.33 -17.88
CA ARG A 123 -14.39 -1.96 -16.60
C ARG A 123 -13.38 -1.21 -15.73
N PRO A 124 -13.84 -0.34 -14.82
CA PRO A 124 -13.01 0.22 -13.78
C PRO A 124 -12.41 -0.87 -12.90
N GLN A 125 -11.17 -0.67 -12.47
CA GLN A 125 -10.46 -1.57 -11.58
C GLN A 125 -9.82 -0.78 -10.45
N THR A 126 -9.84 -1.34 -9.24
CA THR A 126 -9.10 -0.81 -8.11
C THR A 126 -8.05 -1.80 -7.65
N THR A 127 -6.80 -1.36 -7.61
CA THR A 127 -5.65 -2.14 -7.14
C THR A 127 -4.92 -1.39 -6.03
N PHE A 128 -4.02 -2.06 -5.35
CA PHE A 128 -3.15 -1.47 -4.34
C PHE A 128 -1.68 -1.57 -4.73
N LYS A 129 -0.90 -0.63 -4.23
CA LYS A 129 0.55 -0.71 -4.19
C LYS A 129 1.06 -0.25 -2.84
N ALA A 130 1.68 -1.15 -2.09
CA ALA A 130 2.32 -0.81 -0.83
C ALA A 130 3.84 -0.64 -0.96
N PHE A 131 4.38 0.29 -0.17
CA PHE A 131 5.81 0.44 0.07
C PHE A 131 6.03 0.43 1.58
N ASN A 132 6.88 -0.46 2.06
CA ASN A 132 7.18 -0.61 3.48
C ASN A 132 8.65 -0.30 3.72
N TRP A 133 8.92 0.58 4.66
CA TRP A 133 10.26 1.02 5.01
C TRP A 133 10.58 0.68 6.46
N ASP A 134 11.74 0.07 6.65
CA ASP A 134 12.34 -0.18 7.95
C ASP A 134 13.16 1.05 8.38
N GLN A 135 12.72 1.75 9.41
CA GLN A 135 13.39 2.93 9.94
C GLN A 135 14.73 2.58 10.62
N THR A 136 14.83 1.39 11.20
CA THR A 136 15.99 0.93 11.93
C THR A 136 17.14 0.58 10.99
N TYR A 137 16.84 -0.18 9.94
CA TYR A 137 17.85 -0.65 8.98
C TYR A 137 17.94 0.17 7.70
N ARG A 138 17.01 1.12 7.49
CA ARG A 138 16.90 1.94 6.27
C ARG A 138 16.84 1.08 5.00
N LYS A 139 15.95 0.09 5.03
CA LYS A 139 15.72 -0.87 3.94
C LYS A 139 14.24 -1.02 3.67
N THR A 140 13.91 -1.38 2.43
CA THR A 140 12.55 -1.79 2.06
C THR A 140 12.20 -3.13 2.72
N ILE A 141 10.98 -3.28 3.20
CA ILE A 141 10.45 -4.54 3.70
C ILE A 141 9.66 -5.22 2.57
N ALA A 142 10.01 -6.47 2.26
CA ALA A 142 9.37 -7.27 1.22
C ALA A 142 8.62 -8.46 1.83
N TYR A 143 7.52 -8.88 1.21
CA TYR A 143 6.74 -10.03 1.69
C TYR A 143 7.54 -11.34 1.60
N ALA A 144 8.18 -11.61 0.46
CA ALA A 144 9.00 -12.80 0.25
C ALA A 144 10.45 -12.55 0.71
N PRO A 145 11.19 -13.60 1.13
CA PRO A 145 12.64 -13.50 1.29
C PRO A 145 13.25 -13.01 -0.02
N ALA A 146 14.05 -11.93 0.08
CA ALA A 146 14.67 -11.35 -1.09
C ALA A 146 15.68 -12.35 -1.69
N SER A 147 15.87 -12.31 -3.01
CA SER A 147 17.04 -12.96 -3.61
C SER A 147 18.37 -12.29 -3.21
N ASP A 148 18.29 -11.10 -2.60
CA ASP A 148 19.43 -10.30 -2.13
C ASP A 148 19.12 -9.61 -0.77
N ASP A 149 19.63 -10.18 0.31
CA ASP A 149 19.49 -9.67 1.69
C ASP A 149 20.15 -8.28 1.92
N LYS A 150 20.91 -7.77 0.94
CA LYS A 150 21.62 -6.50 1.08
C LYS A 150 20.70 -5.30 0.99
N THR A 151 19.64 -5.37 0.18
CA THR A 151 18.78 -4.20 -0.13
C THR A 151 17.38 -4.28 0.46
N MET A 152 16.92 -5.48 0.82
CA MET A 152 15.57 -5.69 1.36
C MET A 152 15.62 -6.50 2.65
N THR A 153 14.68 -6.23 3.54
CA THR A 153 14.41 -7.03 4.72
C THR A 153 13.16 -7.87 4.45
N PRO A 154 13.14 -9.19 4.74
CA PRO A 154 11.91 -9.96 4.65
C PRO A 154 10.91 -9.50 5.72
N LEU A 155 9.61 -9.66 5.45
CA LEU A 155 8.57 -9.50 6.47
C LEU A 155 8.58 -10.67 7.46
N TRP A 156 8.87 -11.87 6.97
CA TRP A 156 8.72 -13.12 7.72
C TRP A 156 10.09 -13.74 8.06
N ARG A 157 10.18 -14.35 9.24
CA ARG A 157 11.28 -15.24 9.66
C ARG A 157 11.03 -16.71 9.32
N VAL A 158 9.83 -17.04 8.85
CA VAL A 158 9.37 -18.39 8.59
C VAL A 158 9.17 -18.60 7.09
N ASP A 159 9.41 -19.82 6.62
CA ASP A 159 9.32 -20.15 5.19
C ASP A 159 7.88 -20.18 4.68
N ASN A 160 6.92 -20.59 5.52
CA ASN A 160 5.51 -20.71 5.16
C ASN A 160 4.60 -19.91 6.11
N PRO A 161 4.55 -18.58 5.98
CA PRO A 161 3.68 -17.75 6.81
C PRO A 161 2.19 -17.95 6.52
N LEU A 162 1.85 -18.40 5.30
CA LEU A 162 0.46 -18.54 4.86
C LEU A 162 -0.31 -19.63 5.60
N ALA A 163 0.37 -20.63 6.17
CA ALA A 163 -0.27 -21.63 7.02
C ALA A 163 -1.01 -21.00 8.22
N THR A 164 -0.50 -19.88 8.75
CA THR A 164 -1.11 -19.13 9.85
C THR A 164 -1.93 -17.94 9.33
N VAL A 165 -1.41 -17.21 8.34
CA VAL A 165 -2.00 -15.96 7.86
C VAL A 165 -3.29 -16.18 7.07
N ALA A 166 -3.35 -17.17 6.18
CA ALA A 166 -4.51 -17.38 5.31
C ALA A 166 -5.81 -17.65 6.10
N PRO A 167 -5.83 -18.53 7.14
CA PRO A 167 -7.02 -18.71 7.98
C PRO A 167 -7.46 -17.41 8.69
N LEU A 168 -6.52 -16.57 9.11
CA LEU A 168 -6.82 -15.29 9.76
C LEU A 168 -7.43 -14.29 8.77
N VAL A 169 -6.92 -14.25 7.54
CA VAL A 169 -7.50 -13.42 6.48
C VAL A 169 -8.91 -13.88 6.14
N GLN A 170 -9.14 -15.18 6.01
CA GLN A 170 -10.47 -15.73 5.78
C GLN A 170 -11.44 -15.35 6.91
N ALA A 171 -11.01 -15.48 8.17
CA ALA A 171 -11.83 -15.09 9.32
C ALA A 171 -12.14 -13.58 9.31
N GLY A 172 -11.15 -12.75 9.01
CA GLY A 172 -11.31 -11.29 8.91
C GLY A 172 -12.30 -10.88 7.83
N LEU A 173 -12.21 -11.48 6.62
CA LEU A 173 -13.17 -11.25 5.54
C LEU A 173 -14.58 -11.70 5.92
N GLN A 174 -14.71 -12.86 6.57
CA GLN A 174 -16.00 -13.38 7.01
C GLN A 174 -16.67 -12.45 8.03
N GLN A 175 -15.89 -11.79 8.89
CA GLN A 175 -16.38 -10.81 9.85
C GLN A 175 -16.77 -9.49 9.18
N GLN A 176 -15.97 -8.99 8.24
CA GLN A 176 -16.25 -7.75 7.52
C GLN A 176 -17.50 -7.84 6.65
N LEU A 177 -17.77 -9.02 6.10
CA LEU A 177 -18.90 -9.30 5.22
C LEU A 177 -20.08 -9.93 5.97
N ALA A 178 -19.99 -10.07 7.29
CA ALA A 178 -21.11 -10.52 8.09
C ALA A 178 -22.26 -9.48 8.00
N PRO A 179 -23.52 -9.91 7.80
CA PRO A 179 -24.65 -9.01 7.85
C PRO A 179 -24.66 -8.24 9.18
N PRO A 180 -25.04 -6.94 9.19
CA PRO A 180 -25.21 -6.23 10.44
C PRO A 180 -26.22 -6.98 11.32
N PRO A 181 -26.00 -7.06 12.64
CA PRO A 181 -26.94 -7.72 13.54
C PRO A 181 -28.33 -7.10 13.33
N PRO A 182 -29.42 -7.90 13.35
CA PRO A 182 -30.76 -7.38 13.21
C PRO A 182 -30.94 -6.23 14.20
N ALA A 183 -31.41 -5.08 13.72
CA ALA A 183 -31.71 -3.94 14.58
C ALA A 183 -32.57 -4.44 15.75
N ALA A 184 -32.11 -4.21 16.98
CA ALA A 184 -32.90 -4.53 18.15
C ALA A 184 -34.25 -3.81 18.00
N THR A 185 -35.32 -4.57 17.76
CA THR A 185 -36.67 -4.01 17.73
C THR A 185 -36.90 -3.25 19.04
N PRO A 186 -37.40 -2.01 19.01
CA PRO A 186 -37.70 -1.27 20.23
C PRO A 186 -38.63 -2.12 21.09
N THR A 187 -38.22 -2.37 22.33
CA THR A 187 -38.98 -3.13 23.33
C THR A 187 -40.41 -2.60 23.39
N PRO A 188 -41.44 -3.39 23.05
CA PRO A 188 -42.82 -2.94 23.23
C PRO A 188 -43.09 -2.81 24.74
N THR A 189 -43.60 -1.66 25.17
CA THR A 189 -44.13 -1.46 26.52
C THR A 189 -45.18 -2.52 26.82
N THR A 190 -44.94 -3.35 27.83
CA THR A 190 -45.80 -4.48 28.23
C THR A 190 -47.14 -3.97 28.77
N GLN A 191 -48.24 -4.28 28.07
CA GLN A 191 -49.60 -4.14 28.60
C GLN A 191 -50.01 -5.45 29.31
N PRO A 192 -50.47 -5.43 30.58
CA PRO A 192 -50.84 -6.64 31.30
C PRO A 192 -52.14 -7.23 30.75
N GLY A 193 -52.08 -8.45 30.18
CA GLY A 193 -53.28 -9.24 29.87
C GLY A 193 -53.38 -9.88 28.48
N GLN A 194 -52.41 -9.73 27.58
CA GLN A 194 -52.42 -10.44 26.29
C GLN A 194 -51.66 -11.77 26.35
N PRO A 195 -52.23 -12.89 25.84
CA PRO A 195 -51.52 -14.16 25.69
C PRO A 195 -50.27 -13.98 24.84
N ALA A 196 -49.13 -14.46 25.32
CA ALA A 196 -47.88 -14.43 24.58
C ALA A 196 -48.02 -15.24 23.28
N ALA A 197 -48.13 -14.55 22.14
CA ALA A 197 -47.94 -15.18 20.85
C ALA A 197 -46.49 -15.68 20.79
N SER A 198 -46.33 -16.99 20.68
CA SER A 198 -45.02 -17.62 20.49
C SER A 198 -44.52 -17.22 19.11
N THR A 199 -43.71 -16.16 19.03
CA THR A 199 -42.93 -15.90 17.82
C THR A 199 -41.88 -17.01 17.75
N THR A 200 -42.11 -17.96 16.85
CA THR A 200 -41.05 -18.87 16.39
C THR A 200 -40.01 -18.02 15.69
N THR A 201 -39.00 -17.57 16.44
CA THR A 201 -37.79 -17.00 15.87
C THR A 201 -37.01 -18.14 15.24
N THR A 202 -37.40 -18.52 14.01
CA THR A 202 -36.54 -19.31 13.14
C THR A 202 -35.21 -18.55 13.08
N PRO A 203 -34.08 -19.15 13.50
CA PRO A 203 -32.77 -18.52 13.37
C PRO A 203 -32.61 -18.09 11.91
N PRO A 204 -32.14 -16.86 11.62
CA PRO A 204 -31.82 -16.50 10.25
C PRO A 204 -30.90 -17.59 9.67
N PRO A 205 -31.15 -18.05 8.43
CA PRO A 205 -30.31 -19.07 7.82
C PRO A 205 -28.86 -18.62 7.90
N PRO A 206 -27.91 -19.50 8.26
CA PRO A 206 -26.50 -19.14 8.32
C PRO A 206 -26.12 -18.46 6.99
N PRO A 207 -25.37 -17.35 7.03
CA PRO A 207 -24.91 -16.68 5.81
C PRO A 207 -24.28 -17.72 4.89
N ALA A 208 -24.66 -17.72 3.61
CA ALA A 208 -24.02 -18.58 2.64
C ALA A 208 -22.49 -18.39 2.75
N PRO A 209 -21.69 -19.48 2.70
CA PRO A 209 -20.25 -19.37 2.73
C PRO A 209 -19.82 -18.37 1.65
N LEU A 210 -19.08 -17.34 2.06
CA LEU A 210 -18.60 -16.35 1.10
C LEU A 210 -17.75 -17.07 0.05
N PRO A 211 -17.87 -16.72 -1.24
CA PRO A 211 -17.12 -17.36 -2.32
C PRO A 211 -15.66 -16.87 -2.32
N ILE A 212 -14.95 -17.12 -1.22
CA ILE A 212 -13.53 -16.79 -1.07
C ILE A 212 -12.75 -17.81 -1.90
N ALA A 213 -11.96 -17.31 -2.85
CA ALA A 213 -11.12 -18.16 -3.68
C ALA A 213 -9.98 -18.78 -2.85
N THR A 214 -10.11 -20.04 -2.43
CA THR A 214 -9.12 -20.71 -1.58
C THR A 214 -7.73 -20.76 -2.22
N THR A 215 -7.64 -21.03 -3.52
CA THR A 215 -6.35 -21.05 -4.24
C THR A 215 -5.68 -19.67 -4.23
N ALA A 216 -6.46 -18.58 -4.30
CA ALA A 216 -5.94 -17.23 -4.21
C ALA A 216 -5.53 -16.88 -2.76
N LEU A 217 -6.27 -17.38 -1.77
CA LEU A 217 -5.97 -17.17 -0.36
C LEU A 217 -4.62 -17.79 0.06
N TYR A 218 -4.22 -18.92 -0.52
CA TYR A 218 -2.92 -19.55 -0.24
C TYR A 218 -1.83 -19.22 -1.26
N ASN A 219 -2.03 -18.18 -2.09
CA ASN A 219 -1.02 -17.73 -3.03
C ASN A 219 -0.24 -16.53 -2.47
N PRO A 220 1.09 -16.64 -2.24
CA PRO A 220 1.89 -15.54 -1.69
C PRO A 220 1.93 -14.29 -2.58
N ALA A 221 1.74 -14.44 -3.89
CA ALA A 221 1.72 -13.30 -4.82
C ALA A 221 0.57 -12.31 -4.53
N ASN A 222 -0.47 -12.73 -3.81
CA ASN A 222 -1.60 -11.88 -3.45
C ASN A 222 -1.37 -11.06 -2.16
N TYR A 223 -0.26 -11.29 -1.46
CA TYR A 223 0.04 -10.66 -0.16
C TYR A 223 1.16 -9.61 -0.26
N GLN A 224 1.55 -9.24 -1.48
CA GLN A 224 2.63 -8.29 -1.74
C GLN A 224 2.29 -6.87 -1.27
N ASN A 225 1.00 -6.54 -1.18
CA ASN A 225 0.52 -5.26 -0.71
C ASN A 225 0.14 -5.39 0.77
N PHE A 226 1.01 -4.90 1.65
CA PHE A 226 0.79 -4.93 3.09
C PHE A 226 1.29 -3.66 3.76
N ALA A 227 0.83 -3.40 4.99
CA ALA A 227 1.36 -2.35 5.86
C ALA A 227 1.58 -2.91 7.26
N VAL A 228 2.79 -2.74 7.79
CA VAL A 228 3.12 -3.10 9.18
C VAL A 228 2.65 -1.97 10.11
N VAL A 229 1.76 -2.31 11.05
CA VAL A 229 1.18 -1.40 12.03
C VAL A 229 1.38 -1.94 13.45
N ASN A 230 1.07 -1.13 14.46
CA ASN A 230 1.17 -1.56 15.85
C ASN A 230 0.31 -2.79 16.14
N ASP A 231 -0.92 -2.83 15.61
CA ASP A 231 -1.86 -3.92 15.88
C ASP A 231 -1.60 -5.18 15.06
N GLY A 232 -0.64 -5.19 14.14
CA GLY A 232 -0.29 -6.33 13.30
C GLY A 232 0.11 -5.95 11.88
N VAL A 233 -0.36 -6.72 10.91
CA VAL A 233 -0.09 -6.46 9.49
C VAL A 233 -1.41 -6.36 8.75
N ILE A 234 -1.63 -5.25 8.05
CA ILE A 234 -2.79 -5.08 7.17
C ILE A 234 -2.39 -5.58 5.79
N PHE A 235 -3.14 -6.53 5.23
CA PHE A 235 -3.00 -6.96 3.84
C PHE A 235 -4.07 -6.31 2.97
N PHE A 236 -3.68 -5.87 1.78
CA PHE A 236 -4.54 -5.22 0.82
C PHE A 236 -4.64 -6.10 -0.42
N PHE A 237 -5.87 -6.45 -0.81
CA PHE A 237 -6.13 -7.32 -1.94
C PHE A 237 -6.82 -6.53 -3.04
N ASP A 238 -6.29 -6.70 -4.25
CA ASP A 238 -6.84 -6.08 -5.44
C ASP A 238 -8.26 -6.59 -5.72
N GLN A 239 -9.04 -5.76 -6.38
CA GLN A 239 -10.40 -6.11 -6.79
C GLN A 239 -10.40 -7.40 -7.63
N GLY A 240 -11.29 -8.34 -7.29
CA GLY A 240 -11.43 -9.60 -8.03
C GLY A 240 -10.47 -10.73 -7.61
N VAL A 241 -9.51 -10.47 -6.71
CA VAL A 241 -8.50 -11.48 -6.34
C VAL A 241 -9.04 -12.52 -5.36
N LEU A 242 -9.59 -12.09 -4.22
CA LEU A 242 -10.10 -13.01 -3.18
C LEU A 242 -11.61 -13.23 -3.26
N LEU A 243 -12.33 -12.19 -3.66
CA LEU A 243 -13.79 -12.18 -3.86
C LEU A 243 -14.10 -11.63 -5.26
N PRO A 244 -15.29 -11.93 -5.81
CA PRO A 244 -15.72 -11.40 -7.10
C PRO A 244 -15.69 -9.86 -7.15
N ASP A 245 -15.48 -9.29 -8.34
CA ASP A 245 -15.34 -7.84 -8.58
C ASP A 245 -16.35 -6.92 -7.85
N PRO A 246 -17.65 -7.27 -7.69
CA PRO A 246 -18.60 -6.42 -6.98
C PRO A 246 -18.27 -6.19 -5.50
N ALA A 247 -17.46 -7.05 -4.88
CA ALA A 247 -16.99 -6.85 -3.50
C ALA A 247 -15.99 -5.70 -3.38
N GLY A 248 -15.41 -5.25 -4.51
CA GLY A 248 -14.41 -4.19 -4.54
C GLY A 248 -13.04 -4.66 -4.00
N PRO A 249 -12.10 -3.70 -3.84
CA PRO A 249 -10.82 -3.94 -3.19
C PRO A 249 -11.01 -4.23 -1.69
N LEU A 250 -10.18 -5.11 -1.12
CA LEU A 250 -10.32 -5.56 0.26
C LEU A 250 -9.09 -5.22 1.08
N GLN A 251 -9.27 -5.04 2.37
CA GLN A 251 -8.17 -4.89 3.33
C GLN A 251 -8.48 -5.69 4.59
N VAL A 252 -7.49 -6.42 5.11
CA VAL A 252 -7.68 -7.29 6.27
C VAL A 252 -6.51 -7.11 7.23
N LEU A 253 -6.82 -6.77 8.48
CA LEU A 253 -5.85 -6.71 9.56
C LEU A 253 -5.64 -8.12 10.12
N VAL A 254 -4.39 -8.60 10.06
CA VAL A 254 -3.96 -9.82 10.74
C VAL A 254 -3.36 -9.42 12.09
N PRO A 255 -3.96 -9.84 13.22
CA PRO A 255 -3.56 -9.39 14.55
C PRO A 255 -2.13 -9.79 14.87
N ARG A 256 -1.36 -8.86 15.45
CA ARG A 256 0.03 -9.09 15.83
C ARG A 256 0.17 -10.26 16.78
N SER A 257 -0.74 -10.44 17.74
CA SER A 257 -0.70 -11.54 18.70
C SER A 257 -0.63 -12.93 18.07
N ALA A 258 -1.12 -13.10 16.84
CA ALA A 258 -1.09 -14.36 16.11
C ALA A 258 0.18 -14.54 15.25
N ILE A 259 0.89 -13.46 14.92
CA ILE A 259 1.99 -13.47 13.93
C ILE A 259 3.30 -12.85 14.45
N ASP A 260 3.32 -12.26 15.64
CA ASP A 260 4.49 -11.62 16.24
C ASP A 260 5.77 -12.48 16.20
N PRO A 261 5.76 -13.78 16.57
CA PRO A 261 6.96 -14.62 16.48
C PRO A 261 7.42 -14.90 15.05
N MET A 262 6.55 -14.65 14.06
CA MET A 262 6.83 -14.87 12.64
C MET A 262 7.41 -13.64 11.95
N ILE A 263 7.28 -12.43 12.53
CA ILE A 263 7.75 -11.17 11.94
C ILE A 263 9.26 -10.99 12.14
N ALA A 264 9.95 -10.53 11.09
CA ALA A 264 11.42 -10.40 11.02
C ALA A 264 12.03 -9.13 11.62
#